data_AF-A0A849WPM2-F1
#
_entry.id   AF-A0A849WPM2-F1
#
_cell.length_a   1.000
_cell.length_b   1.000
_cell.length_c   1.000
_cell.angle_alpha   90.00
_cell.angle_beta   90.00
_cell.angle_gamma   90.00
#
_symmetry.space_group_name_H-M   'P 1'
#
loop_
_entity.id
_entity.type
_entity.pdbx_description
1 polymer ?
#
loop_
_entity_poly.entity_id
_entity_poly.type
_entity_poly.pdbx_seq_one_letter_code
_entity_poly.pdbx_strand_id
1 'polypeptide(L)'
;MLKKIETMIKILSFYQKNKVLLFISISFNIVFANSLKVADEKFEKGFFSTAAKLYEQQLKSVKEEQLSEVKLKWLQSLVLADFYEKALIEITSWKLSEQDKYFPFYVLIKLKIFQKYIEHYSQQMQRTDIENEDSILKKSPEYFHEQITTNYNYLIEKRKSYLQLMLNQKMFLFESRNADFENIPTFYDYLVFEFISHINSDLKLGLTVNELLLEASATKPEFNKGKALLSEVLPTEVDKKRAYVKERWLIELKKRQLDIALQIDFEINSKNREEEQENIYLAEKIKKAYLFINQLKTFRAKAEWYVVIANLEMQNLNYEMAYEACQKATDLHKSVSTAKCISLEKKILEKELVFEHSSFNTQQEVIVPLRIRNVDRLYYKVFQISRPSEWTKKLDEFKKSNTQLLTQDSVQAYLAQKPELSSEIEIKKKKIFF
;
A
#
# COMPACT_ATOMS: atom_id res chain seq x y z
N MET A 1 -39.23 -35.42 64.88
CA MET A 1 -39.20 -34.09 64.23
C MET A 1 -37.78 -33.66 63.86
N LEU A 2 -36.80 -33.72 64.77
CA LEU A 2 -35.40 -33.31 64.52
C LEU A 2 -34.73 -33.96 63.30
N LYS A 3 -34.87 -35.27 63.08
CA LYS A 3 -34.32 -35.95 61.89
C LYS A 3 -34.86 -35.45 60.55
N LYS A 4 -36.10 -34.94 60.49
CA LYS A 4 -36.66 -34.37 59.24
C LYS A 4 -36.10 -32.97 58.95
N ILE A 5 -35.77 -32.21 59.99
CA ILE A 5 -35.20 -30.87 59.88
C ILE A 5 -33.73 -30.96 59.42
N GLU A 6 -32.94 -31.90 59.94
CA GLU A 6 -31.56 -32.12 59.47
C GLU A 6 -31.49 -32.52 57.99
N THR A 7 -32.42 -33.36 57.52
CA THR A 7 -32.47 -33.76 56.10
C THR A 7 -32.88 -32.59 55.20
N MET A 8 -33.83 -31.75 55.64
CA MET A 8 -34.19 -30.51 54.91
C MET A 8 -33.02 -29.52 54.84
N ILE A 9 -32.28 -29.32 55.93
CA ILE A 9 -31.12 -28.42 55.97
C ILE A 9 -30.00 -28.93 55.05
N LYS A 10 -29.77 -30.24 54.98
CA LYS A 10 -28.79 -30.82 54.05
C LYS A 10 -29.20 -30.63 52.58
N ILE A 11 -30.48 -30.79 52.24
CA ILE A 11 -30.97 -30.58 50.86
C ILE A 11 -30.92 -29.10 50.47
N LEU A 12 -31.28 -28.18 51.38
CA LEU A 12 -31.19 -26.73 51.16
C LEU A 12 -29.74 -26.26 50.97
N SER A 13 -28.80 -26.78 51.77
CA SER A 13 -27.37 -26.43 51.61
C SER A 13 -26.75 -27.01 50.33
N PHE A 14 -27.22 -28.17 49.86
CA PHE A 14 -26.80 -28.75 48.58
C PHE A 14 -27.35 -27.95 47.38
N TYR A 15 -28.62 -27.53 47.43
CA TYR A 15 -29.22 -26.67 46.39
C TYR A 15 -28.59 -25.27 46.35
N GLN A 16 -28.25 -24.69 47.50
CA GLN A 16 -27.52 -23.42 47.56
C GLN A 16 -26.09 -23.56 47.02
N LYS A 17 -25.36 -24.63 47.37
CA LYS A 17 -24.02 -24.90 46.81
C LYS A 17 -24.05 -25.08 45.29
N ASN A 18 -25.02 -25.82 44.76
CA ASN A 18 -25.14 -26.02 43.31
C ASN A 18 -25.59 -24.75 42.57
N LYS A 19 -26.47 -23.92 43.14
CA LYS A 19 -26.81 -22.61 42.56
C LYS A 19 -25.64 -21.63 42.58
N VAL A 20 -24.82 -21.64 43.64
CA VAL A 20 -23.61 -20.81 43.74
C VAL A 20 -22.54 -21.30 42.75
N LEU A 21 -22.36 -22.61 42.57
CA LEU A 21 -21.48 -23.16 41.53
C LEU A 21 -21.97 -22.84 40.11
N LEU A 22 -23.28 -22.88 39.87
CA LEU A 22 -23.87 -22.48 38.57
C LEU A 22 -23.75 -20.97 38.33
N PHE A 23 -23.96 -20.13 39.35
CA PHE A 23 -23.77 -18.68 39.24
C PHE A 23 -22.30 -18.30 39.09
N ILE A 24 -21.37 -18.95 39.79
CA ILE A 24 -19.92 -18.69 39.64
C ILE A 24 -19.45 -19.11 38.25
N SER A 25 -19.91 -20.26 37.72
CA SER A 25 -19.55 -20.68 36.36
C SER A 25 -20.16 -19.79 35.28
N ILE A 26 -21.41 -19.32 35.43
CA ILE A 26 -22.03 -18.36 34.50
C ILE A 26 -21.37 -16.97 34.60
N SER A 27 -21.03 -16.51 35.80
CA SER A 27 -20.38 -15.21 36.03
C SER A 27 -18.93 -15.19 35.57
N PHE A 28 -18.19 -16.29 35.75
CA PHE A 28 -16.85 -16.45 35.15
C PHE A 28 -16.98 -16.31 33.63
N ASN A 29 -17.78 -17.15 32.96
CA ASN A 29 -17.88 -17.14 31.50
C ASN A 29 -18.29 -15.78 30.89
N ILE A 30 -19.14 -14.99 31.56
CA ILE A 30 -19.55 -13.65 31.10
C ILE A 30 -18.42 -12.61 31.23
N VAL A 31 -17.59 -12.68 32.28
CA VAL A 31 -16.44 -11.77 32.45
C VAL A 31 -15.33 -12.10 31.43
N PHE A 32 -15.11 -13.38 31.10
CA PHE A 32 -14.07 -13.78 30.13
C PHE A 32 -14.42 -13.44 28.68
N ALA A 33 -15.66 -13.68 28.25
CA ALA A 33 -16.12 -13.27 26.93
C ALA A 33 -16.00 -11.74 26.74
N ASN A 34 -16.19 -10.98 27.82
CA ASN A 34 -15.95 -9.53 27.82
C ASN A 34 -14.46 -9.19 27.67
N SER A 35 -13.55 -9.94 28.29
CA SER A 35 -12.11 -9.64 28.26
C SER A 35 -11.43 -9.89 26.90
N LEU A 36 -11.83 -10.93 26.15
CA LEU A 36 -11.32 -11.15 24.78
C LEU A 36 -11.82 -10.05 23.83
N LYS A 37 -13.09 -9.68 23.94
CA LYS A 37 -13.66 -8.56 23.17
C LYS A 37 -12.95 -7.24 23.47
N VAL A 38 -12.61 -6.99 24.73
CA VAL A 38 -11.82 -5.81 25.12
C VAL A 38 -10.40 -5.86 24.55
N ALA A 39 -9.77 -7.04 24.48
CA ALA A 39 -8.47 -7.20 23.83
C ALA A 39 -8.54 -6.88 22.32
N ASP A 40 -9.55 -7.40 21.62
CA ASP A 40 -9.83 -7.09 20.22
C ASP A 40 -10.05 -5.58 20.03
N GLU A 41 -10.88 -4.94 20.87
CA GLU A 41 -11.12 -3.49 20.78
C GLU A 41 -9.85 -2.64 21.00
N LYS A 42 -8.93 -3.08 21.86
CA LYS A 42 -7.64 -2.41 22.06
C LYS A 42 -6.73 -2.59 20.86
N PHE A 43 -6.73 -3.78 20.27
CA PHE A 43 -5.99 -4.09 19.06
C PHE A 43 -6.42 -3.20 17.89
N GLU A 44 -7.73 -3.12 17.63
CA GLU A 44 -8.31 -2.29 16.55
C GLU A 44 -8.11 -0.78 16.72
N LYS A 45 -7.81 -0.34 17.94
CA LYS A 45 -7.48 1.06 18.25
C LYS A 45 -5.98 1.36 18.21
N GLY A 46 -5.14 0.37 17.91
CA GLY A 46 -3.69 0.51 17.88
C GLY A 46 -3.02 0.47 19.27
N PHE A 47 -3.74 0.11 20.33
CA PHE A 47 -3.20 0.01 21.68
C PHE A 47 -2.53 -1.35 21.91
N PHE A 48 -1.53 -1.68 21.09
CA PHE A 48 -0.96 -3.03 20.98
C PHE A 48 -0.33 -3.55 22.28
N SER A 49 0.37 -2.71 23.06
CA SER A 49 0.91 -3.11 24.35
C SER A 49 -0.17 -3.51 25.36
N THR A 50 -1.31 -2.80 25.35
CA THR A 50 -2.46 -3.15 26.22
C THR A 50 -3.17 -4.40 25.72
N ALA A 51 -3.36 -4.52 24.40
CA ALA A 51 -3.93 -5.71 23.78
C ALA A 51 -3.11 -6.96 24.09
N ALA A 52 -1.77 -6.88 23.98
CA ALA A 52 -0.86 -7.98 24.30
C ALA A 52 -1.03 -8.48 25.75
N LYS A 53 -1.11 -7.57 26.73
CA LYS A 53 -1.34 -7.94 28.14
C LYS A 53 -2.67 -8.66 28.33
N LEU A 54 -3.73 -8.18 27.67
CA LEU A 54 -5.06 -8.79 27.77
C LEU A 54 -5.09 -10.18 27.13
N TYR A 55 -4.52 -10.34 25.92
CA TYR A 55 -4.42 -11.67 25.30
C TYR A 55 -3.57 -12.64 26.11
N GLU A 56 -2.45 -12.19 26.69
CA GLU A 56 -1.61 -13.02 27.56
C GLU A 56 -2.39 -13.57 28.77
N GLN A 57 -3.26 -12.75 29.36
CA GLN A 57 -4.15 -13.20 30.43
C GLN A 57 -5.14 -14.25 29.93
N GLN A 58 -5.67 -14.08 28.71
CA GLN A 58 -6.62 -15.04 28.12
C GLN A 58 -5.99 -16.39 27.79
N LEU A 59 -4.70 -16.45 27.45
CA LEU A 59 -4.04 -17.70 27.08
C LEU A 59 -4.11 -18.78 28.17
N LYS A 60 -4.29 -18.39 29.44
CA LYS A 60 -4.39 -19.32 30.57
C LYS A 60 -5.76 -19.98 30.73
N SER A 61 -6.80 -19.40 30.12
CA SER A 61 -8.20 -19.77 30.37
C SER A 61 -9.01 -19.95 29.09
N VAL A 62 -8.41 -19.71 27.92
CA VAL A 62 -9.06 -19.90 26.62
C VAL A 62 -9.28 -21.38 26.35
N LYS A 63 -10.38 -21.71 25.65
CA LYS A 63 -10.64 -23.07 25.17
C LYS A 63 -9.56 -23.48 24.17
N GLU A 64 -9.22 -24.76 24.15
CA GLU A 64 -8.20 -25.33 23.25
C GLU A 64 -8.45 -24.98 21.78
N GLU A 65 -9.72 -25.01 21.33
CA GLU A 65 -10.14 -24.65 19.96
C GLU A 65 -9.83 -23.21 19.55
N GLN A 66 -9.69 -22.30 20.53
CA GLN A 66 -9.40 -20.87 20.32
C GLN A 66 -7.96 -20.51 20.70
N LEU A 67 -7.18 -21.47 21.22
CA LEU A 67 -5.85 -21.22 21.74
C LEU A 67 -4.90 -20.72 20.64
N SER A 68 -4.88 -21.40 19.49
CA SER A 68 -4.05 -21.01 18.35
C SER A 68 -4.38 -19.60 17.86
N GLU A 69 -5.67 -19.28 17.78
CA GLU A 69 -6.18 -17.96 17.39
C GLU A 69 -5.69 -16.87 18.35
N VAL A 70 -5.96 -17.03 19.64
CA VAL A 70 -5.59 -16.04 20.67
C VAL A 70 -4.07 -15.89 20.78
N LYS A 71 -3.31 -16.99 20.64
CA LYS A 71 -1.84 -16.95 20.69
C LYS A 71 -1.25 -16.19 19.51
N LEU A 72 -1.83 -16.32 18.32
CA LEU A 72 -1.41 -15.50 17.16
C LEU A 72 -1.73 -14.02 17.35
N LYS A 73 -2.92 -13.69 17.85
CA LYS A 73 -3.32 -12.30 18.20
C LYS A 73 -2.36 -11.69 19.22
N TRP A 74 -1.97 -12.47 20.22
CA TRP A 74 -0.99 -12.08 21.22
C TRP A 74 0.39 -11.81 20.61
N LEU A 75 0.93 -12.76 19.85
CA LEU A 75 2.23 -12.65 19.19
C LEU A 75 2.27 -11.45 18.24
N GLN A 76 1.22 -11.24 17.45
CA GLN A 76 1.08 -10.06 16.60
C GLN A 76 1.07 -8.77 17.42
N SER A 77 0.35 -8.74 18.54
CA SER A 77 0.33 -7.57 19.44
C SER A 77 1.69 -7.29 20.06
N LEU A 78 2.49 -8.32 20.35
CA LEU A 78 3.87 -8.16 20.83
C LEU A 78 4.75 -7.52 19.75
N VAL A 79 4.66 -8.00 18.50
CA VAL A 79 5.41 -7.44 17.36
C VAL A 79 5.03 -5.99 17.12
N LEU A 80 3.74 -5.66 17.08
CA LEU A 80 3.26 -4.30 16.86
C LEU A 80 3.51 -3.35 18.06
N ALA A 81 3.89 -3.89 19.21
CA ALA A 81 4.28 -3.14 20.40
C ALA A 81 5.81 -3.14 20.63
N ASP A 82 6.59 -3.53 19.62
CA ASP A 82 8.06 -3.60 19.65
C ASP A 82 8.65 -4.58 20.69
N PHE A 83 7.86 -5.53 21.20
CA PHE A 83 8.31 -6.56 22.14
C PHE A 83 8.89 -7.80 21.42
N TYR A 84 9.91 -7.58 20.59
CA TYR A 84 10.43 -8.60 19.66
C TYR A 84 11.10 -9.80 20.34
N GLU A 85 11.88 -9.59 21.41
CA GLU A 85 12.53 -10.69 22.15
C GLU A 85 11.50 -11.67 22.74
N LYS A 86 10.46 -11.12 23.39
CA LYS A 86 9.37 -11.93 23.95
C LYS A 86 8.64 -12.69 22.86
N ALA A 87 8.30 -12.01 21.75
CA ALA A 87 7.66 -12.65 20.61
C ALA A 87 8.52 -13.78 20.03
N LEU A 88 9.84 -13.58 19.95
CA LEU A 88 10.80 -14.55 19.44
C LEU A 88 10.88 -15.82 20.29
N ILE A 89 10.99 -15.68 21.62
CA ILE A 89 10.99 -16.81 22.56
C ILE A 89 9.69 -17.60 22.43
N GLU A 90 8.56 -16.89 22.38
CA GLU A 90 7.23 -17.52 22.37
C GLU A 90 6.92 -18.24 21.05
N ILE A 91 7.31 -17.67 19.91
CA ILE A 91 7.06 -18.31 18.61
C ILE A 91 7.96 -19.52 18.37
N THR A 92 9.19 -19.51 18.91
CA THR A 92 10.14 -20.62 18.72
C THR A 92 9.90 -21.78 19.67
N SER A 93 9.35 -21.52 20.85
CA SER A 93 8.90 -22.57 21.78
C SER A 93 7.56 -23.19 21.37
N TRP A 94 6.72 -22.49 20.60
CA TRP A 94 5.43 -23.00 20.16
C TRP A 94 5.55 -23.91 18.93
N LYS A 95 5.07 -25.15 19.05
CA LYS A 95 4.91 -26.07 17.93
C LYS A 95 3.44 -26.17 17.55
N LEU A 96 3.09 -25.61 16.39
CA LEU A 96 1.76 -25.74 15.80
C LEU A 96 1.77 -26.84 14.73
N SER A 97 0.73 -27.68 14.71
CA SER A 97 0.58 -28.73 13.69
C SER A 97 0.25 -28.13 12.33
N GLU A 98 0.80 -28.69 11.24
CA GLU A 98 0.44 -28.32 9.86
C GLU A 98 -1.04 -28.52 9.53
N GLN A 99 -1.74 -29.34 10.32
CA GLN A 99 -3.18 -29.59 10.18
C GLN A 99 -4.04 -28.49 10.85
N ASP A 100 -3.45 -27.63 11.69
CA ASP A 100 -4.18 -26.53 12.31
C ASP A 100 -4.55 -25.48 11.24
N LYS A 101 -5.80 -25.02 11.25
CA LYS A 101 -6.31 -24.02 10.31
C LYS A 101 -5.52 -22.69 10.34
N TYR A 102 -4.86 -22.40 11.46
CA TYR A 102 -4.05 -21.21 11.66
C TYR A 102 -2.57 -21.39 11.32
N PHE A 103 -2.14 -22.59 10.90
CA PHE A 103 -0.76 -22.87 10.56
C PHE A 103 -0.13 -21.89 9.55
N PRO A 104 -0.82 -21.46 8.47
CA PRO A 104 -0.28 -20.49 7.52
C PRO A 104 0.03 -19.14 8.18
N PHE A 105 -0.83 -18.70 9.10
CA PHE A 105 -0.64 -17.47 9.87
C PHE A 105 0.48 -17.61 10.91
N TYR A 106 0.64 -18.80 11.50
CA TYR A 106 1.77 -19.11 12.37
C TYR A 106 3.12 -19.01 11.64
N VAL A 107 3.23 -19.59 10.44
CA VAL A 107 4.46 -19.47 9.63
C VAL A 107 4.72 -18.01 9.27
N LEU A 108 3.68 -17.27 8.87
CA LEU A 108 3.81 -15.86 8.52
C LEU A 108 4.19 -14.97 9.70
N ILE A 109 3.55 -15.11 10.88
CA ILE A 109 3.93 -14.31 12.05
C ILE A 109 5.35 -14.66 12.51
N LYS A 110 5.76 -15.93 12.44
CA LYS A 110 7.11 -16.37 12.77
C LYS A 110 8.15 -15.68 11.90
N LEU A 111 7.88 -15.65 10.60
CA LEU A 111 8.69 -14.92 9.64
C LEU A 111 8.75 -13.42 9.96
N LYS A 112 7.62 -12.78 10.27
CA LYS A 112 7.58 -11.34 10.63
C LYS A 112 8.33 -11.05 11.93
N ILE A 113 8.24 -11.94 12.93
CA ILE A 113 9.00 -11.84 14.18
C ILE A 113 10.50 -11.91 13.89
N PHE A 114 10.96 -12.87 13.07
CA PHE A 114 12.38 -12.99 12.70
C PHE A 114 12.87 -11.75 11.97
N GLN A 115 12.12 -11.26 10.98
CA GLN A 115 12.43 -10.03 10.25
C GLN A 115 12.56 -8.82 11.17
N LYS A 116 11.60 -8.62 12.07
CA LYS A 116 11.62 -7.48 12.98
C LYS A 116 12.72 -7.59 14.04
N TYR A 117 12.99 -8.80 14.52
CA TYR A 117 14.06 -9.06 15.47
C TYR A 117 15.44 -8.74 14.85
N ILE A 118 15.73 -9.23 13.64
CA ILE A 118 17.00 -8.94 12.97
C ILE A 118 17.11 -7.46 12.56
N GLU A 119 16.03 -6.85 12.06
CA GLU A 119 15.99 -5.42 11.74
C GLU A 119 16.34 -4.56 12.96
N HIS A 120 15.83 -4.91 14.14
CA HIS A 120 16.05 -4.15 15.37
C HIS A 120 17.40 -4.44 16.04
N TYR A 121 17.83 -5.71 16.08
CA TYR A 121 18.98 -6.13 16.90
C TYR A 121 20.22 -6.54 16.12
N SER A 122 20.21 -6.57 14.78
CA SER A 122 21.34 -7.05 13.95
C SER A 122 22.71 -6.49 14.35
N GLN A 123 22.79 -5.22 14.73
CA GLN A 123 24.05 -4.57 15.15
C GLN A 123 24.59 -5.07 16.50
N GLN A 124 23.72 -5.62 17.35
CA GLN A 124 24.05 -6.12 18.69
C GLN A 124 24.24 -7.65 18.69
N MET A 125 23.85 -8.33 17.61
CA MET A 125 24.00 -9.77 17.47
C MET A 125 25.47 -10.15 17.22
N GLN A 126 25.83 -11.35 17.69
CA GLN A 126 27.12 -11.95 17.35
C GLN A 126 27.11 -12.44 15.90
N ARG A 127 28.23 -12.28 15.20
CA ARG A 127 28.37 -12.67 13.79
C ARG A 127 28.43 -14.19 13.56
N THR A 128 28.64 -14.95 14.61
CA THR A 128 28.78 -16.41 14.56
C THR A 128 28.03 -17.01 15.72
N ASP A 129 27.36 -18.13 15.46
CA ASP A 129 26.72 -18.92 16.51
C ASP A 129 27.78 -19.44 17.51
N ILE A 130 27.45 -19.38 18.79
CA ILE A 130 28.26 -19.99 19.85
C ILE A 130 27.98 -21.49 19.87
N GLU A 131 29.03 -22.31 19.78
CA GLU A 131 28.92 -23.77 19.89
C GLU A 131 28.29 -24.17 21.25
N ASN A 132 27.32 -25.09 21.21
CA ASN A 132 26.58 -25.61 22.38
C ASN A 132 25.61 -24.62 23.06
N GLU A 133 25.25 -23.51 22.41
CA GLU A 133 24.25 -22.57 22.91
C GLU A 133 22.90 -22.70 22.17
N ASP A 134 21.89 -23.21 22.87
CA ASP A 134 20.53 -23.43 22.35
C ASP A 134 19.60 -22.20 22.46
N SER A 135 20.07 -21.12 23.08
CA SER A 135 19.26 -19.91 23.23
C SER A 135 19.00 -19.24 21.88
N ILE A 136 17.72 -19.10 21.52
CA ILE A 136 17.31 -18.42 20.28
C ILE A 136 17.81 -16.96 20.23
N LEU A 137 17.92 -16.28 21.37
CA LEU A 137 18.36 -14.89 21.44
C LEU A 137 19.84 -14.71 21.07
N LYS A 138 20.63 -15.78 21.11
CA LYS A 138 22.07 -15.77 20.85
C LYS A 138 22.44 -16.33 19.47
N LYS A 139 21.45 -16.56 18.61
CA LYS A 139 21.68 -16.95 17.22
C LYS A 139 22.15 -15.75 16.38
N SER A 140 22.97 -16.04 15.40
CA SER A 140 23.53 -15.07 14.46
C SER A 140 22.49 -14.50 13.49
N PRO A 141 22.76 -13.32 12.88
CA PRO A 141 21.98 -12.80 11.76
C PRO A 141 21.79 -13.82 10.63
N GLU A 142 22.84 -14.56 10.30
CA GLU A 142 22.87 -15.59 9.26
C GLU A 142 21.85 -16.70 9.53
N TYR A 143 21.78 -17.20 10.77
CA TYR A 143 20.77 -18.17 11.19
C TYR A 143 19.36 -17.65 10.92
N PHE A 144 19.06 -16.41 11.32
CA PHE A 144 17.73 -15.83 11.09
C PHE A 144 17.43 -15.63 9.61
N HIS A 145 18.41 -15.21 8.80
CA HIS A 145 18.24 -15.11 7.34
C HIS A 145 17.93 -16.48 6.69
N GLU A 146 18.59 -17.55 7.14
CA GLU A 146 18.29 -18.91 6.68
C GLU A 146 16.88 -19.35 7.10
N GLN A 147 16.49 -19.09 8.35
CA GLN A 147 15.14 -19.39 8.83
C GLN A 147 14.08 -18.57 8.08
N ILE A 148 14.31 -17.29 7.83
CA ILE A 148 13.41 -16.43 7.04
C ILE A 148 13.25 -17.02 5.63
N THR A 149 14.36 -17.36 4.97
CA THR A 149 14.35 -17.99 3.63
C THR A 149 13.57 -19.30 3.63
N THR A 150 13.78 -20.14 4.65
CA THR A 150 13.09 -21.43 4.79
C THR A 150 11.57 -21.25 4.95
N ASN A 151 11.14 -20.33 5.82
CA ASN A 151 9.71 -20.06 6.02
C ASN A 151 9.07 -19.43 4.76
N TYR A 152 9.80 -18.57 4.03
CA TYR A 152 9.35 -18.07 2.74
C TYR A 152 9.18 -19.18 1.70
N ASN A 153 10.17 -20.06 1.56
CA ASN A 153 10.11 -21.19 0.62
C ASN A 153 8.93 -22.11 0.94
N TYR A 154 8.65 -22.36 2.22
CA TYR A 154 7.45 -23.09 2.64
C TYR A 154 6.16 -22.39 2.19
N LEU A 155 6.02 -21.10 2.50
CA LEU A 155 4.83 -20.32 2.12
C LEU A 155 4.65 -20.28 0.60
N ILE A 156 5.74 -20.17 -0.16
CA ILE A 156 5.73 -20.23 -1.61
C ILE A 156 5.25 -21.59 -2.09
N GLU A 157 5.84 -22.69 -1.62
CA GLU A 157 5.45 -24.03 -2.04
C GLU A 157 3.95 -24.29 -1.80
N LYS A 158 3.44 -23.84 -0.64
CA LYS A 158 2.05 -24.05 -0.24
C LYS A 158 1.07 -22.98 -0.73
N ARG A 159 1.55 -21.87 -1.32
CA ARG A 159 0.75 -20.66 -1.62
C ARG A 159 -0.60 -20.93 -2.28
N LYS A 160 -0.63 -21.82 -3.29
CA LYS A 160 -1.85 -22.14 -4.06
C LYS A 160 -2.94 -22.76 -3.20
N SER A 161 -2.56 -23.48 -2.13
CA SER A 161 -3.53 -24.08 -1.21
C SER A 161 -4.25 -23.03 -0.35
N TYR A 162 -3.66 -21.84 -0.18
CA TYR A 162 -4.23 -20.74 0.60
C TYR A 162 -5.17 -19.82 -0.18
N LEU A 163 -5.46 -20.17 -1.43
CA LEU A 163 -6.44 -19.46 -2.25
C LEU A 163 -7.86 -19.50 -1.66
N GLN A 164 -8.16 -20.52 -0.87
CA GLN A 164 -9.46 -20.70 -0.21
C GLN A 164 -9.54 -19.97 1.14
N LEU A 165 -8.41 -19.47 1.65
CA LEU A 165 -8.33 -18.80 2.93
C LEU A 165 -8.68 -17.32 2.75
N MET A 166 -9.98 -17.01 2.83
CA MET A 166 -10.51 -15.66 2.66
C MET A 166 -10.20 -14.76 3.85
N LEU A 167 -9.50 -13.66 3.62
CA LEU A 167 -9.28 -12.64 4.64
C LEU A 167 -10.58 -11.87 4.89
N ASN A 168 -10.80 -11.54 6.17
CA ASN A 168 -11.91 -10.72 6.61
C ASN A 168 -11.38 -9.66 7.58
N GLN A 169 -12.20 -8.66 7.91
CA GLN A 169 -11.80 -7.57 8.81
C GLN A 169 -11.39 -8.02 10.22
N LYS A 170 -11.74 -9.24 10.61
CA LYS A 170 -11.40 -9.84 11.91
C LYS A 170 -10.20 -10.80 11.81
N MET A 171 -9.64 -10.99 10.61
CA MET A 171 -8.54 -11.93 10.39
C MET A 171 -7.21 -11.30 10.75
N PHE A 172 -6.49 -12.07 11.55
CA PHE A 172 -5.13 -11.92 12.06
C PHE A 172 -4.14 -11.47 10.98
N LEU A 173 -3.15 -10.68 11.42
CA LEU A 173 -2.01 -10.13 10.64
C LEU A 173 -2.26 -8.82 9.89
N PHE A 174 -3.50 -8.32 9.85
CA PHE A 174 -3.83 -7.07 9.19
C PHE A 174 -4.32 -6.04 10.20
N GLU A 175 -3.73 -4.84 10.19
CA GLU A 175 -4.40 -3.70 10.81
C GLU A 175 -5.66 -3.42 9.97
N SER A 176 -6.82 -3.87 10.48
CA SER A 176 -8.07 -3.87 9.72
C SER A 176 -8.47 -2.47 9.23
N ARG A 177 -8.00 -1.44 9.94
CA ARG A 177 -8.25 -0.02 9.64
C ARG A 177 -7.64 0.44 8.31
N ASN A 178 -6.52 -0.16 7.91
CA ASN A 178 -5.75 0.27 6.73
C ASN A 178 -5.67 -0.81 5.64
N ALA A 179 -6.20 -2.01 5.88
CA ALA A 179 -6.14 -3.11 4.93
C ALA A 179 -7.23 -3.02 3.86
N ASP A 180 -6.84 -2.88 2.60
CA ASP A 180 -7.74 -2.95 1.45
C ASP A 180 -8.07 -4.42 1.12
N PHE A 181 -9.01 -5.00 1.86
CA PHE A 181 -9.50 -6.37 1.68
C PHE A 181 -10.15 -6.60 0.31
N GLU A 182 -10.52 -5.55 -0.42
CA GLU A 182 -11.02 -5.68 -1.79
C GLU A 182 -9.89 -5.97 -2.78
N ASN A 183 -8.68 -5.46 -2.51
CA ASN A 183 -7.48 -5.75 -3.29
C ASN A 183 -6.76 -7.03 -2.81
N ILE A 184 -6.93 -7.40 -1.54
CA ILE A 184 -6.25 -8.55 -0.90
C ILE A 184 -7.29 -9.42 -0.15
N PRO A 185 -8.21 -10.07 -0.88
CA PRO A 185 -9.32 -10.81 -0.29
C PRO A 185 -8.94 -12.19 0.23
N THR A 186 -7.77 -12.72 -0.15
CA THR A 186 -7.29 -14.03 0.31
C THR A 186 -5.87 -13.97 0.83
N PHE A 187 -5.51 -14.96 1.64
CA PHE A 187 -4.14 -15.15 2.10
C PHE A 187 -3.18 -15.39 0.94
N TYR A 188 -3.62 -16.07 -0.13
CA TYR A 188 -2.84 -16.17 -1.37
C TYR A 188 -2.53 -14.80 -1.97
N ASP A 189 -3.55 -13.94 -2.13
CA ASP A 189 -3.36 -12.61 -2.70
C ASP A 189 -2.42 -11.74 -1.84
N TYR A 190 -2.48 -11.93 -0.51
CA TYR A 190 -1.53 -11.30 0.41
C TYR A 190 -0.11 -11.81 0.21
N LEU A 191 0.08 -13.13 0.15
CA LEU A 191 1.39 -13.72 -0.08
C LEU A 191 1.99 -13.27 -1.42
N VAL A 192 1.19 -13.17 -2.48
CA VAL A 192 1.64 -12.61 -3.76
C VAL A 192 2.17 -11.19 -3.58
N PHE A 193 1.40 -10.32 -2.90
CA PHE A 193 1.85 -8.97 -2.59
C PHE A 193 3.17 -8.94 -1.81
N GLU A 194 3.26 -9.73 -0.75
CA GLU A 194 4.47 -9.84 0.09
C GLU A 194 5.68 -10.35 -0.70
N PHE A 195 5.53 -11.41 -1.49
CA PHE A 195 6.62 -11.97 -2.28
C PHE A 195 7.11 -10.98 -3.34
N ILE A 196 6.20 -10.25 -4.00
CA ILE A 196 6.58 -9.21 -4.95
C ILE A 196 7.43 -8.15 -4.26
N SER A 197 7.04 -7.71 -3.07
CA SER A 197 7.81 -6.73 -2.29
C SER A 197 9.22 -7.25 -1.95
N HIS A 198 9.34 -8.52 -1.57
CA HIS A 198 10.60 -9.11 -1.09
C HIS A 198 11.54 -9.59 -2.22
N ILE A 199 11.02 -10.01 -3.37
CA ILE A 199 11.87 -10.37 -4.52
C ILE A 199 12.58 -9.12 -5.06
N ASN A 200 11.95 -7.95 -4.96
CA ASN A 200 12.61 -6.69 -5.32
C ASN A 200 13.72 -6.29 -4.32
N SER A 201 13.84 -6.98 -3.17
CA SER A 201 14.88 -6.76 -2.15
C SER A 201 15.90 -7.92 -2.08
N ASP A 202 16.22 -8.54 -3.22
CA ASP A 202 17.29 -9.55 -3.41
C ASP A 202 17.11 -10.95 -2.79
N LEU A 203 15.91 -11.31 -2.29
CA LEU A 203 15.65 -12.67 -1.81
C LEU A 203 15.40 -13.66 -2.98
N LYS A 204 16.24 -14.68 -3.14
CA LYS A 204 16.09 -15.71 -4.19
C LYS A 204 15.04 -16.75 -3.79
N LEU A 205 13.82 -16.52 -4.23
CA LEU A 205 12.66 -17.36 -3.94
C LEU A 205 12.32 -18.42 -5.00
N GLY A 206 13.22 -18.63 -5.98
CA GLY A 206 13.02 -19.59 -7.08
C GLY A 206 11.91 -19.20 -8.06
N LEU A 207 11.28 -18.04 -7.87
CA LEU A 207 10.27 -17.45 -8.75
C LEU A 207 10.63 -15.98 -8.98
N THR A 208 10.41 -15.53 -10.20
CA THR A 208 10.46 -14.11 -10.57
C THR A 208 9.12 -13.43 -10.27
N VAL A 209 9.14 -12.10 -10.14
CA VAL A 209 7.91 -11.32 -9.97
C VAL A 209 6.93 -11.52 -11.14
N ASN A 210 7.45 -11.63 -12.38
CA ASN A 210 6.60 -11.83 -13.55
C ASN A 210 5.90 -13.19 -13.51
N GLU A 211 6.58 -14.25 -13.08
CA GLU A 211 5.98 -15.57 -12.91
C GLU A 211 4.89 -15.56 -11.84
N LEU A 212 5.12 -14.90 -10.70
CA LEU A 212 4.11 -14.76 -9.64
C LEU A 212 2.88 -13.98 -10.10
N LEU A 213 3.07 -12.86 -10.80
CA LEU A 213 1.96 -12.05 -11.31
C LEU A 213 1.18 -12.77 -12.42
N LEU A 214 1.88 -13.47 -13.31
CA LEU A 214 1.26 -14.31 -14.33
C LEU A 214 0.44 -15.43 -13.68
N GLU A 215 1.01 -16.10 -12.68
CA GLU A 215 0.29 -17.11 -11.91
C GLU A 215 -0.95 -16.51 -11.23
N ALA A 216 -0.81 -15.39 -10.52
CA ALA A 216 -1.90 -14.79 -9.75
C ALA A 216 -3.04 -14.28 -10.64
N SER A 217 -2.73 -13.78 -11.83
CA SER A 217 -3.71 -13.33 -12.82
C SER A 217 -4.42 -14.49 -13.54
N ALA A 218 -3.76 -15.64 -13.72
CA ALA A 218 -4.32 -16.81 -14.39
C ALA A 218 -4.98 -17.82 -13.44
N THR A 219 -4.65 -17.77 -12.14
CA THR A 219 -5.09 -18.75 -11.15
C THR A 219 -6.60 -18.71 -10.96
N LYS A 220 -7.24 -19.84 -11.29
CA LYS A 220 -8.63 -20.12 -10.93
C LYS A 220 -8.66 -20.89 -9.61
N PRO A 221 -9.69 -20.71 -8.77
CA PRO A 221 -9.86 -21.59 -7.63
C PRO A 221 -10.18 -23.00 -8.11
N GLU A 222 -9.18 -23.88 -8.03
CA GLU A 222 -9.37 -25.31 -8.18
C GLU A 222 -9.88 -25.86 -6.85
N PHE A 223 -11.18 -26.16 -6.82
CA PHE A 223 -11.82 -26.73 -5.64
C PHE A 223 -11.54 -28.23 -5.56
N ASN A 224 -10.50 -28.58 -4.82
CA ASN A 224 -10.29 -29.97 -4.42
C ASN A 224 -11.21 -30.27 -3.22
N LYS A 225 -12.32 -30.98 -3.47
CA LYS A 225 -13.37 -31.27 -2.46
C LYS A 225 -12.83 -31.88 -1.15
N GLY A 226 -11.67 -32.56 -1.19
CA GLY A 226 -11.04 -33.17 -0.02
C GLY A 226 -10.28 -32.24 0.93
N LYS A 227 -9.99 -30.99 0.54
CA LYS A 227 -9.27 -30.00 1.40
C LYS A 227 -10.16 -28.86 1.90
N ALA A 228 -11.45 -28.88 1.55
CA ALA A 228 -12.44 -27.86 1.92
C ALA A 228 -12.84 -27.85 3.42
N LEU A 229 -12.26 -28.73 4.24
CA LEU A 229 -12.55 -28.83 5.68
C LEU A 229 -12.04 -27.63 6.51
N LEU A 230 -11.21 -26.74 5.94
CA LEU A 230 -10.59 -25.63 6.67
C LEU A 230 -11.17 -24.24 6.36
N SER A 231 -12.07 -24.11 5.38
CA SER A 231 -12.68 -22.82 5.03
C SER A 231 -14.21 -22.90 5.12
N GLU A 232 -14.81 -22.18 6.05
CA GLU A 232 -16.28 -21.99 6.17
C GLU A 232 -16.89 -21.19 5.00
N VAL A 233 -16.22 -21.09 3.86
CA VAL A 233 -16.57 -20.16 2.78
C VAL A 233 -17.11 -20.89 1.57
N LEU A 234 -18.30 -20.48 1.14
CA LEU A 234 -18.93 -20.93 -0.09
C LEU A 234 -18.04 -20.60 -1.31
N PRO A 235 -17.79 -21.55 -2.23
CA PRO A 235 -17.01 -21.36 -3.45
C PRO A 235 -17.37 -20.10 -4.27
N THR A 236 -18.64 -19.71 -4.24
CA THR A 236 -19.20 -18.57 -4.97
C THR A 236 -18.78 -17.21 -4.41
N GLU A 237 -18.42 -17.12 -3.12
CA GLU A 237 -18.00 -15.86 -2.51
C GLU A 237 -16.54 -15.53 -2.82
N VAL A 238 -15.68 -16.56 -2.87
CA VAL A 238 -14.26 -16.43 -3.25
C VAL A 238 -14.13 -15.92 -4.68
N ASP A 239 -14.86 -16.52 -5.62
CA ASP A 239 -14.80 -16.11 -7.03
C ASP A 239 -15.32 -14.68 -7.24
N LYS A 240 -16.37 -14.27 -6.53
CA LYS A 240 -16.88 -12.89 -6.59
C LYS A 240 -15.88 -11.88 -6.05
N LYS A 241 -15.26 -12.15 -4.90
CA LYS A 241 -14.29 -11.23 -4.27
C LYS A 241 -12.97 -11.17 -5.03
N ARG A 242 -12.55 -12.24 -5.71
CA ARG A 242 -11.29 -12.28 -6.50
C ARG A 242 -11.42 -11.87 -7.96
N ALA A 243 -12.61 -11.58 -8.47
CA ALA A 243 -12.82 -11.25 -9.89
C ALA A 243 -11.97 -10.05 -10.33
N TYR A 244 -12.01 -8.96 -9.57
CA TYR A 244 -11.21 -7.76 -9.82
C TYR A 244 -9.72 -7.98 -9.52
N VAL A 245 -9.39 -8.72 -8.46
CA VAL A 245 -8.00 -8.92 -8.00
C VAL A 245 -7.15 -9.66 -9.04
N LYS A 246 -7.72 -10.63 -9.76
CA LYS A 246 -7.04 -11.28 -10.91
C LYS A 246 -6.63 -10.27 -11.98
N GLU A 247 -7.53 -9.34 -12.30
CA GLU A 247 -7.27 -8.28 -13.27
C GLU A 247 -6.29 -7.24 -12.74
N ARG A 248 -6.30 -6.98 -11.43
CA ARG A 248 -5.30 -6.15 -10.76
C ARG A 248 -3.90 -6.74 -10.89
N TRP A 249 -3.72 -8.04 -10.65
CA TRP A 249 -2.42 -8.70 -10.86
C TRP A 249 -1.97 -8.65 -12.33
N LEU A 250 -2.93 -8.75 -13.26
CA LEU A 250 -2.64 -8.57 -14.69
C LEU A 250 -2.22 -7.13 -15.02
N ILE A 251 -2.86 -6.13 -14.38
CA ILE A 251 -2.47 -4.71 -14.48
C ILE A 251 -1.02 -4.53 -13.99
N GLU A 252 -0.66 -5.09 -12.84
CA GLU A 252 0.70 -4.97 -12.30
C GLU A 252 1.74 -5.66 -13.18
N LEU A 253 1.41 -6.85 -13.72
CA LEU A 253 2.25 -7.51 -14.73
C LEU A 253 2.45 -6.61 -15.95
N LYS A 254 1.36 -6.00 -16.43
CA LYS A 254 1.40 -5.17 -17.63
C LYS A 254 2.18 -3.89 -17.43
N LYS A 255 2.05 -3.24 -16.27
CA LYS A 255 2.89 -2.08 -15.90
C LYS A 255 4.37 -2.43 -15.97
N ARG A 256 4.78 -3.58 -15.41
CA ARG A 256 6.17 -4.05 -15.49
C ARG A 256 6.62 -4.34 -16.91
N GLN A 257 5.80 -5.02 -17.72
CA GLN A 257 6.14 -5.31 -19.13
C GLN A 257 6.25 -4.04 -19.99
N LEU A 258 5.52 -2.99 -19.64
CA LEU A 258 5.59 -1.68 -20.29
C LEU A 258 6.61 -0.75 -19.65
N ASP A 259 7.37 -1.23 -18.65
CA ASP A 259 8.33 -0.44 -17.89
C ASP A 259 7.72 0.89 -17.41
N ILE A 260 6.59 0.78 -16.71
CA ILE A 260 5.89 1.90 -16.07
C ILE A 260 6.27 1.87 -14.59
N ALA A 261 6.96 2.90 -14.12
CA ALA A 261 7.38 3.01 -12.73
C ALA A 261 6.17 2.93 -11.77
N LEU A 262 6.34 2.21 -10.65
CA LEU A 262 5.30 1.99 -9.63
C LEU A 262 4.99 3.27 -8.82
N GLN A 263 5.93 4.22 -8.79
CA GLN A 263 5.74 5.60 -8.35
C GLN A 263 6.14 6.50 -9.51
N ILE A 264 5.18 7.29 -9.99
CA ILE A 264 5.44 8.35 -10.96
C ILE A 264 5.93 9.54 -10.14
N ASP A 265 7.24 9.65 -9.94
CA ASP A 265 7.82 10.92 -9.54
C ASP A 265 7.78 11.86 -10.76
N PHE A 266 7.10 12.99 -10.57
CA PHE A 266 6.94 14.02 -11.58
C PHE A 266 8.22 14.85 -11.66
N GLU A 267 9.29 14.28 -12.20
CA GLU A 267 10.44 15.06 -12.63
C GLU A 267 10.52 15.04 -14.15
N ILE A 268 10.18 16.19 -14.73
CA ILE A 268 10.37 16.51 -16.13
C ILE A 268 11.87 16.70 -16.31
N ASN A 269 12.58 15.65 -16.71
CA ASN A 269 13.96 15.78 -17.15
C ASN A 269 13.99 16.45 -18.51
N SER A 270 14.49 17.68 -18.55
CA SER A 270 14.88 18.33 -19.80
C SER A 270 16.27 17.83 -20.22
N LYS A 271 16.40 17.20 -21.39
CA LYS A 271 17.34 17.54 -22.51
C LYS A 271 17.80 16.35 -23.38
N ASN A 272 17.56 16.53 -24.69
CA ASN A 272 18.40 16.25 -25.89
C ASN A 272 18.58 14.81 -26.44
N ARG A 273 18.27 14.68 -27.75
CA ARG A 273 18.61 13.63 -28.76
C ARG A 273 18.19 12.18 -28.50
N GLU A 274 18.01 11.74 -27.27
CA GLU A 274 17.31 10.48 -26.96
C GLU A 274 15.78 10.61 -27.17
N GLU A 275 15.28 11.84 -27.27
CA GLU A 275 13.85 12.19 -27.40
C GLU A 275 13.14 11.52 -28.58
N GLU A 276 13.76 11.32 -29.76
CA GLU A 276 13.04 10.68 -30.87
C GLU A 276 12.79 9.18 -30.63
N GLN A 277 13.77 8.46 -30.06
CA GLN A 277 13.62 7.05 -29.72
C GLN A 277 12.72 6.87 -28.49
N GLU A 278 12.86 7.75 -27.48
CA GLU A 278 11.99 7.76 -26.30
C GLU A 278 10.54 8.10 -26.67
N ASN A 279 10.30 9.06 -27.58
CA ASN A 279 8.96 9.39 -28.06
C ASN A 279 8.33 8.26 -28.88
N ILE A 280 9.10 7.57 -29.73
CA ILE A 280 8.62 6.37 -30.45
C ILE A 280 8.25 5.26 -29.47
N TYR A 281 9.10 5.02 -28.47
CA TYR A 281 8.85 4.01 -27.44
C TYR A 281 7.62 4.34 -26.59
N LEU A 282 7.46 5.61 -26.20
CA LEU A 282 6.31 6.11 -25.45
C LEU A 282 5.01 5.98 -26.25
N ALA A 283 5.01 6.35 -27.54
CA ALA A 283 3.86 6.17 -28.42
C ALA A 283 3.46 4.69 -28.56
N GLU A 284 4.45 3.78 -28.66
CA GLU A 284 4.19 2.35 -28.68
C GLU A 284 3.63 1.83 -27.34
N LYS A 285 4.15 2.32 -26.20
CA LYS A 285 3.60 2.03 -24.86
C LYS A 285 2.13 2.46 -24.76
N ILE A 286 1.82 3.68 -25.20
CA ILE A 286 0.44 4.22 -25.21
C ILE A 286 -0.48 3.33 -26.05
N LYS A 287 -0.06 2.97 -27.27
CA LYS A 287 -0.83 2.07 -28.14
C LYS A 287 -1.09 0.71 -27.47
N LYS A 288 -0.04 0.11 -26.88
CA LYS A 288 -0.17 -1.15 -26.13
C LYS A 288 -1.08 -1.01 -24.91
N ALA A 289 -1.06 0.15 -24.24
CA ALA A 289 -1.92 0.43 -23.10
C ALA A 289 -3.40 0.51 -23.51
N TYR A 290 -3.74 1.21 -24.60
CA TYR A 290 -5.13 1.22 -25.09
C TYR A 290 -5.63 -0.16 -25.49
N LEU A 291 -4.80 -0.97 -26.15
CA LEU A 291 -5.18 -2.34 -26.55
C LEU A 291 -5.44 -3.25 -25.33
N PHE A 292 -4.70 -3.05 -24.24
CA PHE A 292 -4.84 -3.86 -23.04
C PHE A 292 -6.17 -3.65 -22.31
N ILE A 293 -6.81 -2.48 -22.42
CA ILE A 293 -8.15 -2.23 -21.82
C ILE A 293 -9.15 -3.31 -22.22
N ASN A 294 -9.10 -3.76 -23.48
CA ASN A 294 -10.04 -4.74 -24.02
C ASN A 294 -9.89 -6.13 -23.39
N GLN A 295 -8.79 -6.39 -22.69
CA GLN A 295 -8.54 -7.64 -21.96
C GLN A 295 -9.14 -7.61 -20.54
N LEU A 296 -9.41 -6.41 -20.01
CA LEU A 296 -10.01 -6.21 -18.69
C LEU A 296 -11.54 -6.31 -18.79
N LYS A 297 -12.16 -7.00 -17.84
CA LYS A 297 -13.61 -7.24 -17.81
C LYS A 297 -14.30 -6.40 -16.74
N THR A 298 -13.69 -6.20 -15.59
CA THR A 298 -14.29 -5.42 -14.51
C THR A 298 -14.18 -3.92 -14.76
N PHE A 299 -15.24 -3.17 -14.45
CA PHE A 299 -15.25 -1.71 -14.57
C PHE A 299 -14.15 -1.05 -13.74
N ARG A 300 -13.88 -1.58 -12.54
CA ARG A 300 -12.80 -1.10 -11.66
C ARG A 300 -11.43 -1.28 -12.28
N ALA A 301 -11.09 -2.46 -12.82
CA ALA A 301 -9.80 -2.68 -13.45
C ALA A 301 -9.62 -1.77 -14.68
N LYS A 302 -10.66 -1.61 -15.50
CA LYS A 302 -10.66 -0.66 -16.62
C LYS A 302 -10.40 0.76 -16.15
N ALA A 303 -11.11 1.21 -15.12
CA ALA A 303 -10.93 2.54 -14.55
C ALA A 303 -9.49 2.78 -14.07
N GLU A 304 -8.91 1.82 -13.32
CA GLU A 304 -7.51 1.91 -12.89
C GLU A 304 -6.52 1.94 -14.04
N TRP A 305 -6.78 1.18 -15.11
CA TRP A 305 -5.93 1.21 -16.29
C TRP A 305 -6.05 2.51 -17.10
N TYR A 306 -7.23 3.14 -17.11
CA TYR A 306 -7.37 4.49 -17.68
C TYR A 306 -6.53 5.53 -16.93
N VAL A 307 -6.33 5.38 -15.61
CA VAL A 307 -5.37 6.22 -14.87
C VAL A 307 -3.95 6.04 -15.40
N VAL A 308 -3.55 4.81 -15.74
CA VAL A 308 -2.23 4.52 -16.34
C VAL A 308 -2.10 5.20 -17.71
N ILE A 309 -3.12 5.07 -18.56
CA ILE A 309 -3.16 5.72 -19.88
C ILE A 309 -3.07 7.23 -19.75
N ALA A 310 -3.84 7.82 -18.83
CA ALA A 310 -3.81 9.27 -18.61
C ALA A 310 -2.39 9.76 -18.27
N ASN A 311 -1.66 9.01 -17.44
CA ASN A 311 -0.27 9.36 -17.10
C ASN A 311 0.68 9.21 -18.30
N LEU A 312 0.54 8.17 -19.13
CA LEU A 312 1.38 8.02 -20.32
C LEU A 312 1.10 9.13 -21.35
N GLU A 313 -0.15 9.52 -21.53
CA GLU A 313 -0.53 10.62 -22.42
C GLU A 313 -0.04 11.98 -21.89
N MET A 314 -0.03 12.16 -20.57
CA MET A 314 0.62 13.33 -19.94
C MET A 314 2.11 13.39 -20.24
N GLN A 315 2.82 12.26 -20.14
CA GLN A 315 4.25 12.18 -20.50
C GLN A 315 4.48 12.49 -21.97
N ASN A 316 3.55 12.07 -22.84
CA ASN A 316 3.58 12.34 -24.28
C ASN A 316 3.05 13.75 -24.64
N LEU A 317 2.81 14.60 -23.66
CA LEU A 317 2.27 15.97 -23.81
C LEU A 317 0.91 16.02 -24.54
N ASN A 318 0.18 14.90 -24.57
CA ASN A 318 -1.13 14.78 -25.19
C ASN A 318 -2.24 14.98 -24.14
N TYR A 319 -2.35 16.23 -23.69
CA TYR A 319 -3.24 16.62 -22.59
C TYR A 319 -4.72 16.33 -22.85
N GLU A 320 -5.16 16.36 -24.12
CA GLU A 320 -6.54 16.02 -24.52
C GLU A 320 -6.88 14.58 -24.16
N MET A 321 -6.06 13.65 -24.64
CA MET A 321 -6.26 12.23 -24.43
C MET A 321 -6.06 11.87 -22.96
N ALA A 322 -5.14 12.57 -22.27
CA ALA A 322 -4.97 12.42 -20.83
C ALA A 322 -6.23 12.82 -20.05
N TYR A 323 -6.85 13.94 -20.42
CA TYR A 323 -8.10 14.41 -19.82
C TYR A 323 -9.27 13.47 -20.11
N GLU A 324 -9.45 13.05 -21.37
CA GLU A 324 -10.48 12.07 -21.73
C GLU A 324 -10.32 10.74 -21.00
N ALA A 325 -9.08 10.26 -20.83
CA ALA A 325 -8.80 9.04 -20.07
C ALA A 325 -9.16 9.22 -18.59
N CYS A 326 -8.91 10.40 -18.01
CA CYS A 326 -9.30 10.73 -16.63
C CYS A 326 -10.83 10.74 -16.45
N GLN A 327 -11.56 11.35 -17.38
CA GLN A 327 -13.03 11.33 -17.39
C GLN A 327 -13.57 9.90 -17.50
N LYS A 328 -13.04 9.11 -18.44
CA LYS A 328 -13.41 7.69 -18.58
C LYS A 328 -13.13 6.89 -17.31
N ALA A 329 -12.00 7.14 -16.63
CA ALA A 329 -11.66 6.48 -15.37
C ALA A 329 -12.69 6.80 -14.27
N THR A 330 -13.02 8.08 -14.09
CA THR A 330 -13.93 8.55 -13.02
C THR A 330 -15.38 8.16 -13.29
N ASP A 331 -15.81 8.12 -14.55
CA ASP A 331 -17.15 7.65 -14.97
C ASP A 331 -17.33 6.15 -14.74
N LEU A 332 -16.29 5.35 -15.03
CA LEU A 332 -16.36 3.90 -14.87
C LEU A 332 -16.36 3.47 -13.40
N HIS A 333 -15.53 4.09 -12.55
CA HIS A 333 -15.46 3.75 -11.13
C HIS A 333 -14.77 4.82 -10.28
N LYS A 334 -15.40 5.20 -9.17
CA LYS A 334 -14.80 6.10 -8.16
C LYS A 334 -14.04 5.30 -7.12
N SER A 335 -12.72 5.46 -7.04
CA SER A 335 -11.85 4.80 -6.08
C SER A 335 -10.67 5.69 -5.68
N VAL A 336 -9.88 5.24 -4.69
CA VAL A 336 -8.61 5.88 -4.30
C VAL A 336 -7.66 6.01 -5.51
N SER A 337 -7.64 5.02 -6.39
CA SER A 337 -6.84 5.03 -7.62
C SER A 337 -7.30 6.13 -8.58
N THR A 338 -8.62 6.27 -8.81
CA THR A 338 -9.16 7.27 -9.76
C THR A 338 -9.24 8.68 -9.17
N ALA A 339 -9.11 8.85 -7.85
CA ALA A 339 -8.93 10.16 -7.24
C ALA A 339 -7.69 10.90 -7.76
N LYS A 340 -6.67 10.17 -8.23
CA LYS A 340 -5.50 10.77 -8.91
C LYS A 340 -5.88 11.52 -10.18
N CYS A 341 -6.91 11.06 -10.91
CA CYS A 341 -7.40 11.73 -12.12
C CYS A 341 -7.93 13.13 -11.83
N ILE A 342 -8.60 13.34 -10.69
CA ILE A 342 -9.08 14.68 -10.29
C ILE A 342 -7.89 15.66 -10.18
N SER A 343 -6.77 15.22 -9.61
CA SER A 343 -5.56 16.05 -9.52
C SER A 343 -4.89 16.30 -10.88
N LEU A 344 -4.93 15.31 -11.78
CA LEU A 344 -4.38 15.44 -13.14
C LEU A 344 -5.24 16.37 -13.99
N GLU A 345 -6.56 16.22 -13.95
CA GLU A 345 -7.52 17.10 -14.63
C GLU A 345 -7.31 18.54 -14.20
N LYS A 346 -7.20 18.80 -12.89
CA LYS A 346 -6.91 20.14 -12.38
C LYS A 346 -5.59 20.69 -12.95
N LYS A 347 -4.51 19.89 -12.93
CA LYS A 347 -3.22 20.29 -13.52
C LYS A 347 -3.33 20.57 -15.02
N ILE A 348 -4.08 19.75 -15.77
CA ILE A 348 -4.30 19.93 -17.21
C ILE A 348 -5.03 21.24 -17.50
N LEU A 349 -6.02 21.59 -16.68
CA LEU A 349 -6.86 22.79 -16.84
C LEU A 349 -6.21 24.06 -16.28
N GLU A 350 -5.23 23.93 -15.38
CA GLU A 350 -4.49 25.08 -14.84
C GLU A 350 -3.75 25.87 -15.95
N LYS A 351 -3.87 27.20 -15.86
CA LYS A 351 -3.16 28.14 -16.73
C LYS A 351 -1.68 28.09 -16.39
N GLU A 352 -0.84 27.87 -17.40
CA GLU A 352 0.60 27.77 -17.22
C GLU A 352 1.32 28.80 -18.08
N LEU A 353 2.32 29.45 -17.49
CA LEU A 353 3.28 30.33 -18.15
C LEU A 353 4.66 30.02 -17.57
N VAL A 354 5.52 29.36 -18.35
CA VAL A 354 6.91 29.06 -17.98
C VAL A 354 7.84 29.76 -18.95
N PHE A 355 8.84 30.44 -18.39
CA PHE A 355 9.89 31.13 -19.12
C PHE A 355 11.20 30.40 -18.86
N GLU A 356 11.92 30.03 -19.91
CA GLU A 356 13.28 29.52 -19.78
C GLU A 356 14.27 30.61 -20.19
N HIS A 357 15.27 30.87 -19.35
CA HIS A 357 16.36 31.79 -19.72
C HIS A 357 17.52 31.00 -20.30
N SER A 358 17.95 31.34 -21.52
CA SER A 358 19.30 31.01 -21.97
C SER A 358 20.28 32.03 -21.36
N SER A 359 21.53 31.62 -21.11
CA SER A 359 22.60 32.54 -20.73
C SER A 359 22.79 33.57 -21.83
N PHE A 360 22.45 34.84 -21.56
CA PHE A 360 22.50 35.92 -22.54
C PHE A 360 23.96 36.28 -22.88
N ASN A 361 24.34 36.15 -24.15
CA ASN A 361 25.53 36.79 -24.71
C ASN A 361 25.10 38.08 -25.43
N THR A 362 25.73 39.21 -25.09
CA THR A 362 25.37 40.57 -25.54
C THR A 362 25.47 40.82 -27.04
N GLN A 363 25.92 39.85 -27.84
CA GLN A 363 26.14 39.99 -29.29
C GLN A 363 25.15 39.21 -30.16
N GLN A 364 24.18 38.50 -29.58
CA GLN A 364 23.23 37.67 -30.34
C GLN A 364 21.79 38.15 -30.16
N GLU A 365 20.95 37.88 -31.16
CA GLU A 365 19.50 38.00 -31.03
C GLU A 365 19.04 37.18 -29.82
N VAL A 366 18.38 37.86 -28.89
CA VAL A 366 17.89 37.24 -27.67
C VAL A 366 16.58 36.53 -27.98
N ILE A 367 16.65 35.20 -28.13
CA ILE A 367 15.46 34.36 -28.22
C ILE A 367 15.03 33.96 -26.82
N VAL A 368 13.81 34.31 -26.46
CA VAL A 368 13.17 33.95 -25.20
C VAL A 368 12.21 32.78 -25.44
N PRO A 369 12.58 31.54 -25.06
CA PRO A 369 11.64 30.43 -25.09
C PRO A 369 10.57 30.60 -24.00
N LEU A 370 9.30 30.50 -24.43
CA LEU A 370 8.14 30.58 -23.57
C LEU A 370 7.26 29.35 -23.77
N ARG A 371 6.88 28.70 -22.67
CA ARG A 371 5.86 27.65 -22.64
C ARG A 371 4.58 28.19 -22.01
N ILE A 372 3.46 27.97 -22.70
CA ILE A 372 2.13 28.48 -22.33
C ILE A 372 1.10 27.36 -22.44
N ARG A 373 0.16 27.28 -21.48
CA ARG A 373 -0.98 26.35 -21.53
C ARG A 373 -2.26 27.01 -20.99
N ASN A 374 -3.38 26.81 -21.67
CA ASN A 374 -4.70 27.38 -21.34
C ASN A 374 -4.70 28.91 -21.15
N VAL A 375 -3.88 29.59 -21.96
CA VAL A 375 -3.79 31.04 -22.03
C VAL A 375 -4.18 31.47 -23.44
N ASP A 376 -5.16 32.35 -23.56
CA ASP A 376 -5.69 32.81 -24.85
C ASP A 376 -4.83 33.95 -25.42
N ARG A 377 -4.30 34.77 -24.51
CA ARG A 377 -3.61 36.02 -24.81
C ARG A 377 -2.44 36.17 -23.86
N LEU A 378 -1.26 36.42 -24.43
CA LEU A 378 -0.09 36.81 -23.66
C LEU A 378 0.14 38.30 -23.83
N TYR A 379 0.15 39.03 -22.72
CA TYR A 379 0.53 40.43 -22.67
C TYR A 379 1.97 40.53 -22.21
N TYR A 380 2.81 41.22 -22.98
CA TYR A 380 4.18 41.49 -22.56
C TYR A 380 4.54 42.97 -22.68
N LYS A 381 5.44 43.40 -21.80
CA LYS A 381 6.02 44.75 -21.76
C LYS A 381 7.53 44.60 -21.59
N VAL A 382 8.28 45.33 -22.41
CA VAL A 382 9.74 45.42 -22.36
C VAL A 382 10.11 46.81 -21.85
N PHE A 383 11.04 46.85 -20.89
CA PHE A 383 11.50 48.08 -20.27
C PHE A 383 12.99 48.23 -20.48
N GLN A 384 13.42 49.44 -20.81
CA GLN A 384 14.84 49.76 -20.90
C GLN A 384 15.45 49.82 -19.50
N ILE A 385 16.60 49.18 -19.31
CA ILE A 385 17.39 49.35 -18.09
C ILE A 385 18.43 50.43 -18.36
N SER A 386 18.21 51.62 -17.82
CA SER A 386 19.01 52.82 -18.11
C SER A 386 20.43 52.77 -17.56
N ARG A 387 20.69 51.90 -16.58
CA ARG A 387 22.00 51.77 -15.93
C ARG A 387 22.43 50.30 -15.86
N PRO A 388 23.62 49.93 -16.37
CA PRO A 388 24.14 48.56 -16.26
C PRO A 388 24.19 48.03 -14.81
N SER A 389 24.34 48.92 -13.82
CA SER A 389 24.32 48.56 -12.40
C SER A 389 22.94 48.11 -11.88
N GLU A 390 21.85 48.45 -12.56
CA GLU A 390 20.50 48.01 -12.22
C GLU A 390 20.14 46.65 -12.84
N TRP A 391 20.92 46.18 -13.82
CA TRP A 391 20.69 44.92 -14.51
C TRP A 391 20.65 43.74 -13.54
N THR A 392 21.65 43.60 -12.68
CA THR A 392 21.75 42.49 -11.72
C THR A 392 20.57 42.49 -10.74
N LYS A 393 20.17 43.68 -10.27
CA LYS A 393 19.01 43.84 -9.37
C LYS A 393 17.71 43.42 -10.05
N LYS A 394 17.50 43.84 -11.31
CA LYS A 394 16.31 43.49 -12.09
C LYS A 394 16.27 42.01 -12.45
N LEU A 395 17.42 41.41 -12.72
CA LEU A 395 17.55 39.97 -12.96
C LEU A 395 17.21 39.15 -11.70
N ASP A 396 17.61 39.61 -10.51
CA ASP A 396 17.27 38.96 -9.24
C ASP A 396 15.78 39.13 -8.87
N GLU A 397 15.18 40.31 -9.13
CA GLU A 397 13.73 40.52 -9.01
C GLU A 397 12.96 39.57 -9.94
N PHE A 398 13.41 39.42 -11.19
CA PHE A 398 12.83 38.50 -12.16
C PHE A 398 12.92 37.04 -11.70
N LYS A 399 14.09 36.58 -11.25
CA LYS A 399 14.28 35.21 -10.73
C LYS A 399 13.36 34.90 -9.55
N LYS A 400 13.12 35.87 -8.66
CA LYS A 400 12.19 35.72 -7.52
C LYS A 400 10.72 35.69 -7.95
N SER A 401 10.35 36.41 -9.01
CA SER A 401 8.97 36.45 -9.51
C SER A 401 8.47 35.10 -10.08
N ASN A 402 9.38 34.21 -10.49
CA ASN A 402 9.03 32.85 -10.92
C ASN A 402 8.52 31.95 -9.77
N THR A 403 8.75 32.34 -8.51
CA THR A 403 8.35 31.55 -7.33
C THR A 403 7.44 32.30 -6.37
N GLN A 404 7.22 33.61 -6.57
CA GLN A 404 6.40 34.46 -5.71
C GLN A 404 5.51 35.39 -6.53
N LEU A 405 4.22 35.43 -6.19
CA LEU A 405 3.26 36.37 -6.78
C LEU A 405 3.70 37.82 -6.47
N LEU A 406 3.74 38.67 -7.50
CA LEU A 406 4.02 40.10 -7.34
C LEU A 406 2.93 40.74 -6.46
N THR A 407 3.34 41.60 -5.53
CA THR A 407 2.40 42.40 -4.75
C THR A 407 1.67 43.41 -5.65
N GLN A 408 0.45 43.79 -5.27
CA GLN A 408 -0.34 44.76 -6.04
C GLN A 408 0.41 46.08 -6.24
N ASP A 409 1.16 46.55 -5.25
CA ASP A 409 1.98 47.76 -5.33
C ASP A 409 3.13 47.62 -6.33
N SER A 410 3.78 46.44 -6.37
CA SER A 410 4.81 46.15 -7.36
C SER A 410 4.23 46.15 -8.77
N VAL A 411 3.04 45.56 -8.97
CA VAL A 411 2.34 45.57 -10.26
C VAL A 411 2.00 47.01 -10.67
N GLN A 412 1.46 47.82 -9.76
CA GLN A 412 1.14 49.24 -10.04
C GLN A 412 2.38 50.05 -10.41
N ALA A 413 3.49 49.87 -9.68
CA ALA A 413 4.76 50.53 -9.99
C ALA A 413 5.30 50.14 -11.38
N TYR A 414 5.17 48.87 -11.78
CA TYR A 414 5.53 48.40 -13.11
C TYR A 414 4.57 48.92 -14.20
N LEU A 415 3.27 49.00 -13.92
CA LEU A 415 2.27 49.51 -14.86
C LEU A 415 2.39 51.02 -15.11
N ALA A 416 2.91 51.78 -14.13
CA ALA A 416 3.16 53.21 -14.24
C ALA A 416 4.38 53.56 -15.12
N GLN A 417 5.29 52.61 -15.34
CA GLN A 417 6.44 52.82 -16.23
C GLN A 417 6.00 52.76 -17.69
N LYS A 418 6.53 53.67 -18.52
CA LYS A 418 6.32 53.64 -19.97
C LYS A 418 7.22 52.54 -20.57
N PRO A 419 6.65 51.47 -21.14
CA PRO A 419 7.45 50.42 -21.76
C PRO A 419 8.09 50.93 -23.05
N GLU A 420 9.26 50.40 -23.39
CA GLU A 420 9.87 50.57 -24.72
C GLU A 420 9.04 49.85 -25.78
N LEU A 421 8.60 48.64 -25.45
CA LEU A 421 7.77 47.82 -26.31
C LEU A 421 6.65 47.21 -25.47
N SER A 422 5.44 47.24 -25.99
CA SER A 422 4.33 46.46 -25.45
C SER A 422 3.58 45.82 -26.59
N SER A 423 3.23 44.55 -26.44
CA SER A 423 2.38 43.88 -27.42
C SER A 423 1.53 42.82 -26.75
N GLU A 424 0.48 42.45 -27.47
CA GLU A 424 -0.42 41.37 -27.15
C GLU A 424 -0.23 40.30 -28.21
N ILE A 425 0.07 39.08 -27.77
CA ILE A 425 0.13 37.92 -28.62
C ILE A 425 -1.15 37.13 -28.40
N GLU A 426 -2.03 37.15 -29.39
CA GLU A 426 -3.12 36.19 -29.44
C GLU A 426 -2.54 34.80 -29.75
N ILE A 427 -2.69 33.88 -28.80
CA ILE A 427 -2.22 32.52 -28.96
C ILE A 427 -3.26 31.83 -29.81
N LYS A 428 -3.02 31.77 -31.13
CA LYS A 428 -3.88 31.05 -32.08
C LYS A 428 -4.11 29.64 -31.53
N LYS A 429 -5.38 29.35 -31.17
CA LYS A 429 -5.88 28.08 -30.65
C LYS A 429 -5.29 26.90 -31.44
N LYS A 430 -4.15 26.37 -31.00
CA LYS A 430 -3.71 25.05 -31.45
C LYS A 430 -4.30 23.93 -30.59
N LYS A 431 -4.84 24.25 -29.41
CA LYS A 431 -5.92 23.61 -28.65
C LYS A 431 -5.95 24.26 -27.27
N ILE A 432 -7.01 24.99 -26.95
CA ILE A 432 -7.31 25.37 -25.56
C ILE A 432 -8.16 24.22 -25.03
N PHE A 433 -7.68 23.54 -23.99
CA PHE A 433 -8.44 22.47 -23.35
C PHE A 433 -9.33 23.12 -22.29
N PHE A 434 -10.64 22.93 -22.46
CA PHE A 434 -11.70 23.51 -21.63
C PHE A 434 -12.23 22.49 -20.63
#